data_AF-A0A7J3AML9-F1
#
_entry.id   AF-A0A7J3AML9-F1
#
_cell.length_a   1.000
_cell.length_b   1.000
_cell.length_c   1.000
_cell.angle_alpha   90.00
_cell.angle_beta   90.00
_cell.angle_gamma   90.00
#
_symmetry.space_group_name_H-M   'P 1'
#
loop_
_entity.id
_entity.type
_entity.pdbx_description
1 polymer ?
#
loop_
_entity_poly.entity_id
_entity_poly.type
_entity_poly.pdbx_seq_one_letter_code
_entity_poly.pdbx_strand_id
1 'polypeptide(L)'
;MEIGEILLIIITLIVLTFVIYLAAGISTSDWDVPIGIWLRFFLVAACATVLIPFLQVGAGWVGAGDLGLLIAFIILMLLVRYIVISELTVVDEWIATVMTSILVVVILYIIERLAELLFDVRLFSFV
;
A
#
# COMPACT_ATOMS: atom_id res chain seq x y z
N MET A 1 -10.60 -15.20 12.65
CA MET A 1 -10.95 -14.02 11.84
C MET A 1 -12.43 -13.83 11.88
N GLU A 2 -12.88 -12.75 12.47
CA GLU A 2 -14.28 -12.37 12.46
C GLU A 2 -14.69 -11.86 11.07
N ILE A 3 -15.97 -11.96 10.71
CA ILE A 3 -16.48 -11.50 9.40
C ILE A 3 -16.13 -10.03 9.15
N GLY A 4 -16.09 -9.20 10.20
CA GLY A 4 -15.72 -7.79 10.12
C GLY A 4 -14.27 -7.56 9.67
N GLU A 5 -13.31 -8.34 10.17
CA GLU A 5 -11.89 -8.25 9.79
C GLU A 5 -11.69 -8.56 8.29
N ILE A 6 -12.35 -9.61 7.80
CA ILE A 6 -12.31 -9.98 6.39
C ILE A 6 -12.84 -8.84 5.52
N LEU A 7 -13.96 -8.24 5.93
CA LEU A 7 -14.59 -7.13 5.20
C LEU A 7 -13.68 -5.91 5.15
N LEU A 8 -13.03 -5.56 6.25
CA LEU A 8 -12.07 -4.46 6.34
C LEU A 8 -10.83 -4.68 5.47
N ILE A 9 -10.28 -5.91 5.43
CA ILE A 9 -9.16 -6.25 4.54
C ILE A 9 -9.59 -6.06 3.07
N ILE A 10 -10.77 -6.56 2.69
CA ILE A 10 -11.29 -6.42 1.33
C ILE A 10 -11.47 -4.93 0.97
N ILE A 11 -12.06 -4.13 1.85
CA ILE A 11 -12.22 -2.69 1.65
C ILE A 11 -10.85 -2.02 1.52
N THR A 12 -9.89 -2.38 2.35
CA THR A 12 -8.52 -1.85 2.30
C THR A 12 -7.87 -2.14 0.95
N LEU A 13 -7.99 -3.37 0.45
CA LEU A 13 -7.45 -3.76 -0.85
C LEU A 13 -8.09 -2.95 -1.98
N ILE A 14 -9.41 -2.77 -1.96
CA ILE A 14 -10.13 -1.97 -2.97
C ILE A 14 -9.66 -0.51 -2.93
N VAL A 15 -9.61 0.10 -1.74
CA VAL A 15 -9.18 1.48 -1.55
C VAL A 15 -7.74 1.68 -2.01
N LEU A 16 -6.81 0.82 -1.60
CA LEU A 16 -5.42 0.89 -2.01
C LEU A 16 -5.23 0.72 -3.51
N THR A 17 -5.95 -0.21 -4.12
CA THR A 17 -5.93 -0.39 -5.58
C THR A 17 -6.36 0.90 -6.28
N PHE A 18 -7.43 1.54 -5.79
CA PHE A 18 -7.93 2.79 -6.33
C PHE A 18 -6.95 3.96 -6.15
N VAL A 19 -6.27 4.01 -5.00
CA VAL A 19 -5.24 5.01 -4.70
C VAL A 19 -4.06 4.89 -5.65
N ILE A 20 -3.59 3.65 -5.86
CA ILE A 20 -2.49 3.39 -6.81
C ILE A 20 -2.93 3.76 -8.23
N TYR A 21 -4.17 3.46 -8.62
CA TYR A 21 -4.73 3.90 -9.90
C TYR A 21 -4.74 5.43 -10.05
N LEU A 22 -5.25 6.16 -9.05
CA LEU A 22 -5.26 7.63 -9.08
C LEU A 22 -3.84 8.20 -9.15
N ALA A 23 -2.92 7.67 -8.36
CA ALA A 23 -1.54 8.13 -8.34
C ALA A 23 -0.82 7.84 -9.67
N ALA A 24 -1.07 6.67 -10.27
CA ALA A 24 -0.59 6.32 -11.60
C ALA A 24 -1.17 7.28 -12.65
N GLY A 25 -2.50 7.45 -12.72
CA GLY A 25 -3.16 8.33 -13.69
C GLY A 25 -2.76 9.81 -13.57
N ILE A 26 -2.52 10.30 -12.35
CA ILE A 26 -1.96 11.64 -12.13
C ILE A 26 -0.53 11.71 -12.68
N SER A 27 0.30 10.70 -12.42
CA SER A 27 1.71 10.71 -12.85
C SER A 27 1.89 10.62 -14.35
N THR A 28 1.01 9.88 -15.04
CA THR A 28 1.10 9.63 -16.48
C THR A 28 0.25 10.63 -17.27
N SER A 29 -0.67 11.34 -16.61
CA SER A 29 -1.76 12.08 -17.25
C SER A 29 -2.60 11.21 -18.20
N ASP A 30 -2.51 9.88 -18.08
CA ASP A 30 -3.21 8.89 -18.87
C ASP A 30 -4.12 8.07 -17.97
N TRP A 31 -5.42 8.20 -18.20
CA TRP A 31 -6.48 7.59 -17.40
C TRP A 31 -6.97 6.28 -18.00
N ASP A 32 -6.56 5.96 -19.24
CA ASP A 32 -7.02 4.80 -19.99
C ASP A 32 -6.14 3.58 -19.65
N VAL A 33 -6.38 3.04 -18.46
CA VAL A 33 -5.55 1.96 -17.91
C VAL A 33 -6.10 0.59 -18.33
N PRO A 34 -5.35 -0.20 -19.13
CA PRO A 34 -5.77 -1.55 -19.51
C PRO A 34 -5.90 -2.48 -18.30
N ILE A 35 -6.77 -3.49 -18.40
CA ILE A 35 -7.12 -4.39 -17.29
C ILE A 35 -5.92 -5.16 -16.71
N GLY A 36 -4.88 -5.41 -17.52
CA GLY A 36 -3.63 -6.02 -17.06
C GLY A 36 -2.86 -5.17 -16.04
N ILE A 37 -2.98 -3.83 -16.13
CA ILE A 37 -2.37 -2.91 -15.18
C ILE A 37 -3.20 -2.80 -13.89
N TRP A 38 -4.53 -2.94 -13.96
CA TRP A 38 -5.39 -3.04 -12.77
C TRP A 38 -5.01 -4.23 -11.87
N LEU A 39 -4.70 -5.39 -12.47
CA LEU A 39 -4.20 -6.56 -11.76
C LEU A 39 -2.86 -6.29 -11.06
N ARG A 40 -1.98 -5.48 -11.68
CA ARG A 40 -0.71 -5.06 -11.08
C ARG A 40 -0.92 -4.12 -9.89
N PHE A 41 -1.86 -3.17 -9.99
CA PHE A 41 -2.23 -2.32 -8.85
C PHE A 41 -2.78 -3.14 -7.68
N PHE A 42 -3.67 -4.09 -7.97
CA PHE A 42 -4.20 -4.98 -6.95
C PHE A 42 -3.10 -5.84 -6.31
N LEU A 43 -2.16 -6.36 -7.10
CA LEU A 43 -1.03 -7.12 -6.60
C LEU A 43 -0.15 -6.28 -5.65
N VAL A 44 0.16 -5.03 -6.03
CA VAL A 44 0.94 -4.13 -5.18
C VAL A 44 0.18 -3.78 -3.90
N ALA A 45 -1.13 -3.51 -3.98
CA ALA A 45 -1.98 -3.30 -2.81
C ALA A 45 -1.97 -4.51 -1.87
N ALA A 46 -2.12 -5.72 -2.41
CA ALA A 46 -2.07 -6.96 -1.63
C ALA A 46 -0.70 -7.17 -0.97
N CYS A 47 0.39 -6.95 -1.71
CA CYS A 47 1.73 -6.99 -1.13
C CYS A 47 1.90 -5.96 -0.01
N ALA A 48 1.43 -4.72 -0.20
CA ALA A 48 1.52 -3.66 0.81
C ALA A 48 0.81 -4.05 2.11
N THR A 49 -0.43 -4.55 2.00
CA THR A 49 -1.24 -4.94 3.16
C THR A 49 -0.62 -6.06 4.00
N VAL A 50 0.24 -6.90 3.41
CA VAL A 50 0.92 -8.00 4.13
C VAL A 50 2.33 -7.59 4.58
N LEU A 51 3.08 -6.91 3.72
CA LEU A 51 4.49 -6.63 3.92
C LEU A 51 4.71 -5.56 5.00
N ILE A 52 3.87 -4.53 5.04
CA ILE A 52 3.95 -3.45 6.03
C ILE A 52 3.79 -3.97 7.47
N PRO A 53 2.70 -4.67 7.83
CA PRO A 53 2.55 -5.20 9.18
C PRO A 53 3.64 -6.21 9.53
N PHE A 54 4.02 -7.09 8.60
CA PHE A 54 5.06 -8.09 8.83
C PHE A 54 6.41 -7.45 9.20
N LEU A 55 6.82 -6.42 8.47
CA LEU A 55 8.07 -5.71 8.74
C LEU A 55 7.99 -4.86 10.00
N GLN A 56 6.84 -4.27 10.30
CA GLN A 56 6.63 -3.51 11.54
C GLN A 56 6.71 -4.41 12.77
N VAL A 57 6.13 -5.62 12.71
CA VAL A 57 6.25 -6.63 13.77
C VAL A 57 7.71 -7.08 13.93
N GLY A 58 8.37 -7.45 12.81
CA GLY A 58 9.76 -7.88 12.84
C GLY A 58 10.71 -6.81 13.39
N ALA A 59 10.50 -5.55 13.03
CA ALA A 59 11.30 -4.43 13.53
C ALA A 59 11.00 -4.10 15.00
N GLY A 60 9.75 -4.29 15.44
CA GLY A 60 9.37 -4.18 16.85
C GLY A 60 10.15 -5.13 17.76
N TRP A 61 10.49 -6.34 17.27
CA TRP A 61 11.26 -7.32 18.03
C TRP A 61 12.71 -6.91 18.26
N VAL A 62 13.27 -6.05 17.41
CA VAL A 62 14.67 -5.58 17.48
C VAL A 62 14.75 -4.19 18.12
N GLY A 63 13.65 -3.65 18.65
CA GLY A 63 13.59 -2.30 19.20
C GLY A 63 13.71 -1.20 18.12
N ALA A 64 13.45 -1.56 16.87
CA ALA A 64 13.66 -0.75 15.67
C ALA A 64 12.32 -0.40 14.99
N GLY A 65 11.23 -0.25 15.74
CA GLY A 65 9.85 -0.14 15.22
C GLY A 65 9.70 0.81 14.02
N ASP A 66 10.23 2.04 14.13
CA ASP A 66 10.14 3.06 13.08
C ASP A 66 10.99 2.73 11.84
N LEU A 67 12.09 1.97 12.00
CA LEU A 67 12.92 1.50 10.89
C LEU A 67 12.20 0.42 10.08
N GLY A 68 11.31 -0.36 10.69
CA GLY A 68 10.46 -1.33 9.98
C GLY A 68 9.56 -0.67 8.95
N LEU A 69 8.95 0.46 9.33
CA LEU A 69 8.14 1.30 8.44
C LEU A 69 8.96 1.87 7.29
N LEU A 70 10.18 2.35 7.58
CA LEU A 70 11.10 2.86 6.56
C LEU A 70 11.50 1.77 5.55
N ILE A 71 11.83 0.57 6.02
CA ILE A 71 12.19 -0.56 5.16
C ILE A 71 10.98 -1.00 4.33
N ALA A 72 9.79 -1.09 4.94
CA ALA A 72 8.56 -1.41 4.22
C ALA A 72 8.26 -0.38 3.12
N PHE A 73 8.46 0.91 3.41
CA PHE A 73 8.33 1.98 2.44
C PHE A 73 9.31 1.85 1.27
N ILE A 74 10.58 1.52 1.54
CA ILE A 74 11.60 1.31 0.49
C ILE A 74 11.23 0.11 -0.39
N ILE A 75 10.81 -1.00 0.20
CA ILE A 75 10.39 -2.19 -0.56
C ILE A 75 9.14 -1.90 -1.38
N LEU A 76 8.19 -1.15 -0.83
CA LEU A 76 7.00 -0.70 -1.54
C LEU A 76 7.36 0.17 -2.75
N MET A 77 8.29 1.12 -2.60
CA MET A 77 8.79 1.93 -3.71
C MET A 77 9.39 1.06 -4.82
N LEU A 78 10.19 0.04 -4.46
CA LEU A 78 10.73 -0.89 -5.45
C LEU A 78 9.62 -1.71 -6.13
N LEU A 79 8.64 -2.20 -5.37
CA LEU A 79 7.48 -2.93 -5.89
C LEU A 79 6.69 -2.10 -6.90
N VAL A 80 6.32 -0.87 -6.54
CA VAL A 80 5.64 0.08 -7.42
C VAL A 80 6.51 0.35 -8.66
N ARG A 81 7.81 0.59 -8.48
CA ARG A 81 8.72 0.86 -9.60
C ARG A 81 8.79 -0.29 -10.61
N TYR A 82 8.96 -1.53 -10.14
CA TYR A 82 9.18 -2.67 -11.02
C TYR A 82 7.90 -3.27 -11.59
N ILE A 83 6.82 -3.27 -10.81
CA ILE A 83 5.56 -3.91 -11.21
C ILE A 83 4.66 -2.91 -11.94
N VAL A 84 4.56 -1.67 -11.46
CA VAL A 84 3.64 -0.67 -12.01
C VAL A 84 4.31 0.23 -13.04
N ILE A 85 5.53 0.67 -12.76
CA ILE A 85 6.18 1.75 -13.55
C ILE A 85 7.08 1.22 -14.67
N SER A 86 7.39 -0.08 -14.72
CA SER A 86 8.22 -0.63 -15.82
C SER A 86 7.62 -0.47 -17.23
N GLU A 87 6.38 -0.03 -17.34
CA GLU A 87 5.68 0.30 -18.61
C GLU A 87 5.44 1.81 -18.82
N LEU A 88 5.84 2.66 -17.87
CA LEU A 88 5.65 4.11 -17.94
C LEU A 88 6.95 4.79 -18.43
N THR A 89 6.89 6.03 -18.94
CA THR A 89 8.00 6.68 -19.66
C THR A 89 8.85 7.62 -18.78
N VAL A 90 9.89 7.06 -18.17
CA VAL A 90 11.27 7.47 -17.80
C VAL A 90 11.58 8.86 -17.19
N VAL A 91 10.74 9.90 -17.21
CA VAL A 91 11.21 11.23 -16.72
C VAL A 91 10.56 11.74 -15.42
N ASP A 92 9.33 11.31 -15.07
CA ASP A 92 8.63 11.71 -13.82
C ASP A 92 8.35 10.54 -12.84
N GLU A 93 8.95 9.38 -13.11
CA GLU A 93 8.64 8.11 -12.46
C GLU A 93 8.99 8.06 -10.97
N TRP A 94 10.11 8.66 -10.55
CA TRP A 94 10.59 8.54 -9.18
C TRP A 94 9.76 9.36 -8.20
N ILE A 95 9.38 10.59 -8.57
CA ILE A 95 8.53 11.45 -7.74
C ILE A 95 7.13 10.84 -7.65
N ALA A 96 6.61 10.31 -8.76
CA ALA A 96 5.37 9.55 -8.77
C ALA A 96 5.43 8.32 -7.87
N THR A 97 6.52 7.54 -7.92
CA THR A 97 6.72 6.36 -7.07
C THR A 97 6.72 6.74 -5.59
N VAL A 98 7.46 7.80 -5.23
CA VAL A 98 7.59 8.29 -3.86
C VAL A 98 6.24 8.81 -3.36
N MET A 99 5.56 9.65 -4.15
CA MET A 99 4.24 10.18 -3.82
C MET A 99 3.20 9.07 -3.66
N THR A 100 3.16 8.11 -4.59
CA THR A 100 2.25 6.95 -4.54
C THR A 100 2.51 6.12 -3.28
N SER A 101 3.77 5.84 -2.98
CA SER A 101 4.15 5.07 -1.79
C SER A 101 3.77 5.80 -0.51
N ILE A 102 3.94 7.13 -0.44
CA ILE A 102 3.56 7.93 0.73
C ILE A 102 2.03 7.88 0.90
N LEU A 103 1.28 8.04 -0.20
CA LEU A 103 -0.18 7.98 -0.20
C LEU A 103 -0.70 6.63 0.31
N VAL A 104 -0.11 5.53 -0.17
CA VAL A 104 -0.44 4.17 0.27
C VAL A 104 -0.23 4.00 1.76
N VAL A 105 0.92 4.42 2.29
CA VAL A 105 1.23 4.30 3.73
C VAL A 105 0.30 5.17 4.58
N VAL A 106 0.04 6.42 4.16
CA VAL A 106 -0.85 7.33 4.90
C VAL A 106 -2.27 6.78 4.93
N ILE A 107 -2.78 6.24 3.82
CA ILE A 107 -4.12 5.68 3.75
C ILE A 107 -4.24 4.41 4.59
N LEU A 108 -3.24 3.54 4.58
CA LEU A 108 -3.19 2.38 5.47
C LEU A 108 -3.27 2.79 6.94
N TYR A 109 -2.53 3.83 7.34
CA TYR A 109 -2.57 4.33 8.71
C TYR A 109 -3.94 4.92 9.09
N ILE A 110 -4.58 5.66 8.17
CA ILE A 110 -5.93 6.20 8.38
C ILE A 110 -6.95 5.06 8.54
N ILE A 111 -6.86 4.03 7.70
CA ILE A 111 -7.76 2.86 7.76
C ILE A 111 -7.56 2.09 9.05
N GLU A 112 -6.32 1.83 9.47
CA GLU A 112 -6.01 1.19 10.75
C GLU A 112 -6.65 1.95 11.90
N ARG A 113 -6.51 3.28 11.90
CA ARG A 113 -7.04 4.10 12.99
C ARG A 113 -8.56 4.19 12.99
N LEU A 114 -9.20 4.16 11.82
CA LEU A 114 -10.65 4.04 11.67
C LEU A 114 -11.15 2.67 12.16
N ALA A 115 -10.41 1.60 11.86
CA ALA A 115 -10.76 0.26 12.30
C ALA A 115 -10.69 0.11 13.83
N GLU A 116 -9.64 0.64 14.47
CA GLU A 116 -9.55 0.68 15.92
C GLU A 116 -10.70 1.51 16.53
N LEU A 117 -11.05 2.66 15.96
CA LEU A 117 -12.12 3.52 16.49
C LEU A 117 -13.53 2.94 16.34
N LEU A 118 -13.80 2.27 15.22
CA LEU A 118 -15.16 1.82 14.87
C LEU A 118 -15.44 0.37 15.27
N PHE A 119 -14.41 -0.46 15.28
CA PHE A 119 -14.57 -1.90 15.49
C PHE A 119 -13.72 -2.44 16.66
N ASP A 120 -12.88 -1.61 17.29
CA ASP A 120 -11.93 -2.02 18.34
C ASP A 120 -11.00 -3.16 17.87
N VAL A 121 -10.77 -3.22 16.55
CA VAL A 121 -9.95 -4.22 15.87
C VAL A 121 -8.65 -3.57 15.41
N ARG A 122 -7.54 -4.28 15.62
CA ARG A 122 -6.24 -3.95 15.01
C ARG A 122 -6.04 -4.78 13.76
N LEU A 123 -6.20 -4.20 12.58
CA LEU A 123 -6.09 -4.96 11.32
C LEU A 123 -4.64 -5.34 11.00
N PHE A 124 -3.68 -4.53 11.45
CA PHE A 124 -2.27 -4.70 11.09
C PHE A 124 -1.38 -5.06 12.29
N SER A 125 -1.94 -5.15 13.49
CA SER A 125 -1.24 -5.66 14.68
C SER A 125 -1.66 -7.10 14.95
N PHE A 126 -0.83 -8.06 14.53
CA PHE A 126 -0.93 -9.45 14.97
C PHE A 126 -0.31 -9.60 16.37
N VAL A 127 -0.92 -8.98 17.39
CA VAL A 127 -0.70 -9.27 18.82
C VAL A 127 -2.03 -9.13 19.54
#